data_AF-A0A420ARP6-F1
#
_entry.id   AF-A0A420ARP6-F1
#
_cell.length_a   1.000
_cell.length_b   1.000
_cell.length_c   1.000
_cell.angle_alpha   90.00
_cell.angle_beta   90.00
_cell.angle_gamma   90.00
#
_symmetry.space_group_name_H-M   'P 1'
#
loop_
_entity.id
_entity.type
_entity.pdbx_description
1 polymer ?
#
loop_
_entity_poly.entity_id
_entity_poly.type
_entity_poly.pdbx_seq_one_letter_code
_entity_poly.pdbx_strand_id
1 'polypeptide(L)'
;MVKASSKNITLSDFRTESYNLLTEVGNKISSNALNPYNFEMHDNYKIDLPEIQKRLDGIAQKFRKCEMNYYLHFDDIHHNVLTVDQSDLPISRQRIFSDGPALTKQFFDVNDKSLYEELINGQFQEFILFIASVIENLVYLAETLIRKVVVHLKNKQPPSIIMQNYVATLEILLKLQYRSIDPISTCLSSYKTFFDKYLPTINAYRNAYIHGYRAKLMAFGSEYMLDSPMAPIQINTLDARVDIFSLAVINNVRSLITDFFNAITQTINTATHVPA
;
A
#
# COMPACT_ATOMS: atom_id res chain seq x y z
N MET A 1 -5.19 24.14 28.59
CA MET A 1 -5.69 24.75 27.33
C MET A 1 -5.76 23.63 26.31
N VAL A 2 -6.90 23.37 25.67
CA VAL A 2 -7.05 22.24 24.73
C VAL A 2 -6.11 22.44 23.54
N LYS A 3 -5.26 21.46 23.22
CA LYS A 3 -4.46 21.50 21.99
C LYS A 3 -5.31 21.02 20.82
N ALA A 4 -5.97 21.97 20.17
CA ALA A 4 -6.80 21.73 19.00
C ALA A 4 -6.02 21.94 17.69
N SER A 5 -6.11 20.99 16.76
CA SER A 5 -5.56 21.12 15.40
C SER A 5 -6.62 20.82 14.35
N SER A 6 -6.74 21.68 13.34
CA SER A 6 -7.63 21.50 12.19
C SER A 6 -6.86 21.68 10.88
N LYS A 7 -6.93 20.70 9.98
CA LYS A 7 -6.33 20.78 8.63
C LYS A 7 -7.32 20.30 7.56
N ASN A 8 -7.21 20.90 6.37
CA ASN A 8 -7.85 20.41 5.16
C ASN A 8 -6.83 19.61 4.37
N ILE A 9 -7.19 18.41 3.95
CA ILE A 9 -6.30 17.45 3.31
C ILE A 9 -6.93 16.99 2.01
N THR A 10 -6.22 17.13 0.90
CA THR A 10 -6.62 16.54 -0.38
C THR A 10 -6.07 15.13 -0.50
N LEU A 11 -6.97 14.18 -0.73
CA LEU A 11 -6.64 12.76 -0.91
C LEU A 11 -6.20 12.48 -2.34
N SER A 12 -5.46 11.39 -2.52
CA SER A 12 -4.96 11.00 -3.83
C SER A 12 -6.08 10.59 -4.79
N ASP A 13 -6.04 11.11 -6.02
CA ASP A 13 -7.01 10.82 -7.07
C ASP A 13 -6.37 10.04 -8.23
N PHE A 14 -6.36 8.71 -8.13
CA PHE A 14 -5.80 7.80 -9.16
C PHE A 14 -6.74 7.56 -10.35
N ARG A 15 -7.73 8.45 -10.55
CA ARG A 15 -8.82 8.26 -11.51
C ARG A 15 -8.31 8.26 -12.95
N THR A 16 -7.34 9.12 -13.26
CA THR A 16 -6.75 9.22 -14.60
C THR A 16 -6.02 7.93 -14.98
N GLU A 17 -5.13 7.46 -14.11
CA GLU A 17 -4.35 6.24 -14.32
C GLU A 17 -5.26 5.01 -14.40
N SER A 18 -6.28 4.93 -13.53
CA SER A 18 -7.27 3.85 -13.54
C SER A 18 -8.09 3.84 -14.83
N TYR A 19 -8.55 5.00 -15.29
CA TYR A 19 -9.33 5.14 -16.53
C TYR A 19 -8.50 4.75 -17.76
N ASN A 20 -7.25 5.21 -17.84
CA ASN A 20 -6.35 4.88 -18.93
C ASN A 20 -6.11 3.37 -19.01
N LEU A 21 -5.85 2.73 -17.86
CA LEU A 21 -5.65 1.28 -17.80
C LEU A 21 -6.92 0.52 -18.23
N LEU A 22 -8.08 0.90 -17.74
CA LEU A 22 -9.35 0.25 -18.10
C LEU A 22 -9.68 0.40 -19.58
N THR A 23 -9.41 1.57 -20.14
CA THR A 23 -9.63 1.85 -21.57
C THR A 23 -8.74 0.96 -22.42
N GLU A 24 -7.46 0.85 -22.08
CA GLU A 24 -6.52 0.02 -22.83
C GLU A 24 -6.87 -1.46 -22.75
N VAL A 25 -7.20 -1.97 -21.56
CA VAL A 25 -7.67 -3.36 -21.41
C VAL A 25 -8.96 -3.59 -22.20
N GLY A 26 -9.92 -2.67 -22.11
CA GLY A 26 -11.19 -2.75 -22.85
C GLY A 26 -10.98 -2.80 -24.36
N ASN A 27 -10.05 -2.00 -24.89
CA ASN A 27 -9.68 -2.03 -26.31
C ASN A 27 -9.13 -3.40 -26.72
N LYS A 28 -8.23 -4.00 -25.92
CA LYS A 28 -7.71 -5.35 -26.21
C LYS A 28 -8.79 -6.43 -26.15
N ILE A 29 -9.70 -6.37 -25.18
CA ILE A 29 -10.85 -7.30 -25.09
C ILE A 29 -11.73 -7.16 -26.34
N SER A 30 -12.12 -5.94 -26.71
CA SER A 30 -13.01 -5.68 -27.84
C SER A 30 -12.43 -6.10 -29.20
N SER A 31 -11.10 -6.09 -29.32
CA SER A 31 -10.38 -6.54 -30.52
C SER A 31 -10.10 -8.04 -30.54
N ASN A 32 -10.62 -8.81 -29.57
CA ASN A 32 -10.30 -10.23 -29.35
C ASN A 32 -8.80 -10.49 -29.21
N ALA A 33 -8.03 -9.49 -28.79
CA ALA A 33 -6.60 -9.55 -28.58
C ALA A 33 -6.27 -10.10 -27.17
N LEU A 34 -6.90 -11.23 -26.83
CA LEU A 34 -6.67 -11.97 -25.59
C LEU A 34 -5.95 -13.28 -25.92
N ASN A 35 -5.05 -13.73 -25.06
CA ASN A 35 -4.34 -14.99 -25.29
C ASN A 35 -5.15 -16.19 -24.75
N PRO A 36 -5.77 -17.03 -25.61
CA PRO A 36 -6.74 -18.04 -25.18
C PRO A 36 -6.11 -19.16 -24.33
N TYR A 37 -4.81 -19.44 -24.51
CA TYR A 37 -4.09 -20.49 -23.78
C TYR A 37 -4.08 -20.29 -22.26
N ASN A 38 -4.28 -19.06 -21.80
CA ASN A 38 -4.20 -18.72 -20.38
C ASN A 38 -5.51 -18.99 -19.63
N PHE A 39 -6.66 -18.93 -20.31
CA PHE A 39 -7.97 -19.20 -19.71
C PHE A 39 -8.23 -20.68 -19.44
N GLU A 40 -7.60 -21.57 -20.20
CA GLU A 40 -7.70 -23.02 -20.02
C GLU A 40 -6.93 -23.53 -18.79
N MET A 41 -6.06 -22.71 -18.20
CA MET A 41 -5.24 -23.10 -17.05
C MET A 41 -5.93 -22.88 -15.69
N HIS A 42 -6.70 -21.79 -15.51
CA HIS A 42 -7.43 -21.48 -14.27
C HIS A 42 -8.41 -20.29 -14.46
N ASP A 43 -9.57 -20.32 -13.79
CA ASP A 43 -10.62 -19.28 -13.91
C ASP A 43 -10.17 -17.86 -13.50
N ASN A 44 -9.23 -17.77 -12.54
CA ASN A 44 -8.62 -16.49 -12.11
C ASN A 44 -7.89 -15.72 -13.23
N TYR A 45 -7.58 -16.37 -14.36
CA TYR A 45 -6.94 -15.71 -15.51
C TYR A 45 -7.94 -15.08 -16.46
N LYS A 46 -9.24 -15.29 -16.26
CA LYS A 46 -10.24 -14.62 -17.07
C LYS A 46 -10.12 -13.11 -16.87
N ILE A 47 -9.77 -12.41 -17.94
CA ILE A 47 -9.70 -10.96 -17.96
C ILE A 47 -11.14 -10.45 -17.98
N ASP A 48 -11.60 -10.00 -16.82
CA ASP A 48 -12.95 -9.45 -16.64
C ASP A 48 -12.86 -7.97 -16.25
N LEU A 49 -13.31 -7.10 -17.17
CA LEU A 49 -13.18 -5.66 -17.03
C LEU A 49 -13.84 -5.11 -15.75
N PRO A 50 -15.05 -5.57 -15.34
CA PRO A 50 -15.65 -5.20 -14.05
C PRO A 50 -14.82 -5.61 -12.83
N GLU A 51 -14.20 -6.80 -12.82
CA GLU A 51 -13.35 -7.23 -11.70
C GLU A 51 -12.05 -6.42 -11.65
N ILE A 52 -11.48 -6.06 -12.81
CA ILE A 52 -10.32 -5.15 -12.89
C ILE A 52 -10.69 -3.77 -12.35
N GLN A 53 -11.84 -3.22 -12.76
CA GLN A 53 -12.33 -1.93 -12.26
C GLN A 53 -12.50 -1.96 -10.74
N LYS A 54 -13.18 -2.98 -10.22
CA LYS A 54 -13.35 -3.20 -8.77
C LYS A 54 -12.01 -3.31 -8.03
N ARG A 55 -10.98 -3.92 -8.65
CA ARG A 55 -9.63 -3.98 -8.09
C ARG A 55 -8.99 -2.59 -8.00
N LEU A 56 -9.06 -1.81 -9.08
CA LEU A 56 -8.50 -0.45 -9.14
C LEU A 56 -9.17 0.47 -8.12
N ASP A 57 -10.51 0.44 -8.06
CA ASP A 57 -11.30 1.18 -7.07
C ASP A 57 -10.94 0.73 -5.65
N GLY A 58 -10.77 -0.59 -5.43
CA GLY A 58 -10.35 -1.15 -4.16
C GLY A 58 -8.96 -0.69 -3.71
N ILE A 59 -7.99 -0.58 -4.63
CA ILE A 59 -6.65 -0.03 -4.36
C ILE A 59 -6.78 1.44 -3.95
N ALA A 60 -7.48 2.25 -4.75
CA ALA A 60 -7.65 3.67 -4.50
C ALA A 60 -8.33 3.94 -3.15
N GLN A 61 -9.44 3.26 -2.86
CA GLN A 61 -10.18 3.44 -1.61
C GLN A 61 -9.36 3.01 -0.39
N LYS A 62 -8.64 1.88 -0.45
CA LYS A 62 -7.78 1.43 0.66
C LYS A 62 -6.62 2.40 0.89
N PHE A 63 -6.00 2.90 -0.18
CA PHE A 63 -4.92 3.87 -0.04
C PHE A 63 -5.42 5.19 0.57
N ARG A 64 -6.58 5.70 0.14
CA ARG A 64 -7.22 6.87 0.75
C ARG A 64 -7.49 6.66 2.24
N LYS A 65 -7.94 5.48 2.66
CA LYS A 65 -8.07 5.14 4.09
C LYS A 65 -6.72 5.22 4.83
N CYS A 66 -5.62 4.79 4.20
CA CYS A 66 -4.28 4.95 4.78
C CYS A 66 -3.92 6.43 4.96
N GLU A 67 -4.17 7.26 3.94
CA GLU A 67 -3.92 8.70 4.00
C GLU A 67 -4.73 9.35 5.11
N MET A 68 -6.04 9.05 5.18
CA MET A 68 -6.91 9.58 6.21
C MET A 68 -6.43 9.22 7.62
N ASN A 69 -6.08 7.94 7.84
CA ASN A 69 -5.56 7.45 9.11
C ASN A 69 -4.26 8.18 9.50
N TYR A 70 -3.29 8.28 8.59
CA TYR A 70 -2.05 9.01 8.84
C TYR A 70 -2.27 10.48 9.18
N TYR A 71 -3.02 11.21 8.34
CA TYR A 71 -3.19 12.65 8.55
C TYR A 71 -4.02 12.97 9.79
N LEU A 72 -4.88 12.05 10.24
CA LEU A 72 -5.63 12.21 11.49
C LEU A 72 -4.74 11.88 12.71
N HIS A 73 -4.06 10.73 12.69
CA HIS A 73 -3.45 10.16 13.90
C HIS A 73 -1.93 10.36 14.01
N PHE A 74 -1.18 10.33 12.91
CA PHE A 74 0.29 10.37 12.94
C PHE A 74 0.87 11.72 12.52
N ASP A 75 0.19 12.46 11.64
CA ASP A 75 0.54 13.84 11.33
C ASP A 75 0.43 14.70 12.60
N ASP A 76 1.50 15.46 12.90
CA ASP A 76 1.70 16.22 14.14
C ASP A 76 1.61 15.41 15.45
N ILE A 77 1.80 14.08 15.46
CA ILE A 77 1.63 13.22 16.65
C ILE A 77 2.26 13.81 17.93
N HIS A 78 1.53 13.77 19.04
CA HIS A 78 2.01 14.28 20.33
C HIS A 78 2.87 13.22 21.04
N HIS A 79 4.10 13.00 20.55
CA HIS A 79 5.01 12.00 21.11
C HIS A 79 5.26 12.17 22.62
N ASN A 80 5.31 13.40 23.12
CA ASN A 80 5.51 13.70 24.54
C ASN A 80 4.41 13.09 25.43
N VAL A 81 3.15 13.13 24.99
CA VAL A 81 2.00 12.52 25.71
C VAL A 81 2.13 11.01 25.77
N LEU A 82 2.58 10.39 24.68
CA LEU A 82 2.75 8.94 24.59
C LEU A 82 3.95 8.46 25.43
N THR A 83 4.89 9.33 25.75
CA THR A 83 6.10 8.98 26.49
C THR A 83 6.01 9.39 27.96
N VAL A 84 6.12 10.67 28.29
CA VAL A 84 6.39 11.12 29.66
C VAL A 84 5.54 12.31 30.12
N ASP A 85 5.17 13.22 29.22
CA ASP A 85 4.58 14.51 29.58
C ASP A 85 3.12 14.64 29.12
N GLN A 86 2.22 14.76 30.09
CA GLN A 86 0.78 14.86 29.87
C GLN A 86 0.27 16.30 29.79
N SER A 87 1.15 17.32 29.82
CA SER A 87 0.76 18.74 29.76
C SER A 87 -0.06 19.11 28.53
N ASP A 88 0.08 18.32 27.47
CA ASP A 88 -0.56 18.52 26.17
C ASP A 88 -1.99 17.94 26.10
N LEU A 89 -2.44 17.23 27.14
CA LEU A 89 -3.82 16.79 27.27
C LEU A 89 -4.72 17.96 27.75
N PRO A 90 -5.99 18.04 27.29
CA PRO A 90 -6.61 17.18 26.27
C PRO A 90 -6.17 17.55 24.84
N ILE A 91 -6.09 16.54 23.98
CA ILE A 91 -5.77 16.65 22.56
C ILE A 91 -7.06 16.53 21.75
N SER A 92 -7.32 17.53 20.90
CA SER A 92 -8.41 17.48 19.94
C SER A 92 -7.88 17.64 18.52
N ARG A 93 -8.30 16.77 17.61
CA ARG A 93 -7.93 16.87 16.20
C ARG A 93 -9.13 16.76 15.31
N GLN A 94 -9.15 17.63 14.32
CA GLN A 94 -10.10 17.64 13.23
C GLN A 94 -9.35 17.60 11.90
N ARG A 95 -9.84 16.80 10.96
CA ARG A 95 -9.38 16.79 9.58
C ARG A 95 -10.60 16.82 8.66
N ILE A 96 -10.50 17.61 7.60
CA ILE A 96 -11.47 17.61 6.51
C ILE A 96 -10.76 17.09 5.28
N PHE A 97 -11.20 15.93 4.79
CA PHE A 97 -10.64 15.23 3.65
C PHE A 97 -11.43 15.54 2.40
N SER A 98 -10.76 15.97 1.33
CA SER A 98 -11.37 16.16 0.01
C SER A 98 -10.96 15.05 -0.95
N ASP A 99 -11.96 14.36 -1.50
CA ASP A 99 -11.85 13.35 -2.57
C ASP A 99 -12.62 13.87 -3.79
N GLY A 100 -11.92 14.58 -4.68
CA GLY A 100 -12.55 15.39 -5.71
C GLY A 100 -13.58 16.36 -5.11
N PRO A 101 -14.87 16.31 -5.51
CA PRO A 101 -15.92 17.16 -4.94
C PRO A 101 -16.45 16.66 -3.58
N ALA A 102 -16.15 15.43 -3.18
CA ALA A 102 -16.66 14.86 -1.93
C ALA A 102 -15.80 15.33 -0.74
N LEU A 103 -16.46 15.69 0.37
CA LEU A 103 -15.81 16.10 1.61
C LEU A 103 -16.18 15.16 2.76
N THR A 104 -15.19 14.68 3.48
CA THR A 104 -15.38 13.85 4.69
C THR A 104 -14.70 14.53 5.87
N LYS A 105 -15.47 14.82 6.92
CA LYS A 105 -14.95 15.38 8.17
C LYS A 105 -14.74 14.26 9.19
N GLN A 106 -13.54 14.16 9.76
CA GLN A 106 -13.24 13.28 10.88
C GLN A 106 -12.62 14.06 12.03
N PHE A 107 -12.84 13.58 13.25
CA PHE A 107 -12.26 14.18 14.44
C PHE A 107 -12.08 13.14 15.54
N PHE A 108 -11.16 13.41 16.46
CA PHE A 108 -11.11 12.75 17.76
C PHE A 108 -10.81 13.77 18.85
N ASP A 109 -11.18 13.44 20.08
CA ASP A 109 -10.83 14.18 21.29
C ASP A 109 -10.44 13.15 22.36
N VAL A 110 -9.28 13.35 22.98
CA VAL A 110 -8.74 12.45 24.00
C VAL A 110 -8.14 13.26 25.14
N ASN A 111 -8.55 12.91 26.35
CA ASN A 111 -8.12 13.56 27.59
C ASN A 111 -7.28 12.65 28.49
N ASP A 112 -7.09 11.39 28.13
CA ASP A 112 -6.33 10.39 28.90
C ASP A 112 -5.17 9.83 28.08
N LYS A 113 -4.01 9.66 28.71
CA LYS A 113 -2.81 9.13 28.07
C LYS A 113 -3.02 7.71 27.56
N SER A 114 -3.62 6.83 28.36
CA SER A 114 -3.79 5.41 28.02
C SER A 114 -4.73 5.25 26.83
N LEU A 115 -5.81 6.04 26.79
CA LEU A 115 -6.72 6.10 25.65
C LEU A 115 -6.02 6.64 24.39
N TYR A 116 -5.14 7.64 24.53
CA TYR A 116 -4.39 8.16 23.39
C TYR A 116 -3.40 7.11 22.85
N GLU A 117 -2.72 6.39 23.74
CA GLU A 117 -1.82 5.30 23.37
C GLU A 117 -2.56 4.14 22.68
N GLU A 118 -3.71 3.73 23.21
CA GLU A 118 -4.56 2.70 22.60
C GLU A 118 -5.06 3.13 21.22
N LEU A 119 -5.50 4.39 21.08
CA LEU A 119 -5.90 4.95 19.80
C LEU A 119 -4.76 4.90 18.79
N ILE A 120 -3.56 5.39 19.14
CA ILE A 120 -2.42 5.41 18.22
C ILE A 120 -1.99 3.98 17.84
N ASN A 121 -1.95 3.05 18.80
CA ASN A 121 -1.60 1.65 18.54
C ASN A 121 -2.61 0.96 17.60
N GLY A 122 -3.91 1.14 17.86
CA GLY A 122 -4.97 0.56 17.03
C GLY A 122 -4.95 1.14 15.61
N GLN A 123 -4.77 2.46 15.49
CA GLN A 123 -4.69 3.13 14.20
C GLN A 123 -3.43 2.73 13.43
N PHE A 124 -2.30 2.46 14.11
CA PHE A 124 -1.09 1.98 13.45
C PHE A 124 -1.25 0.57 12.91
N GLN A 125 -1.94 -0.31 13.65
CA GLN A 125 -2.31 -1.64 13.15
C GLN A 125 -3.17 -1.54 11.89
N GLU A 126 -4.21 -0.70 11.89
CA GLU A 126 -5.05 -0.48 10.70
C GLU A 126 -4.24 0.04 9.52
N PHE A 127 -3.34 1.01 9.77
CA PHE A 127 -2.45 1.56 8.76
C PHE A 127 -1.60 0.48 8.09
N ILE A 128 -0.92 -0.38 8.86
CA ILE A 128 -0.10 -1.48 8.33
C ILE A 128 -0.95 -2.45 7.50
N LEU A 129 -2.14 -2.83 7.99
CA LEU A 129 -3.02 -3.77 7.30
C LEU A 129 -3.54 -3.19 5.98
N PHE A 130 -3.90 -1.91 5.94
CA PHE A 130 -4.34 -1.28 4.70
C PHE A 130 -3.20 -1.14 3.69
N ILE A 131 -2.00 -0.72 4.11
CA ILE A 131 -0.83 -0.62 3.23
C ILE A 131 -0.46 -2.00 2.66
N ALA A 132 -0.38 -3.02 3.50
CA ALA A 132 -0.10 -4.38 3.04
C ALA A 132 -1.15 -4.85 2.03
N SER A 133 -2.44 -4.58 2.28
CA SER A 133 -3.51 -4.92 1.35
C SER A 133 -3.40 -4.16 0.03
N VAL A 134 -3.04 -2.87 0.03
CA VAL A 134 -2.79 -2.09 -1.19
C VAL A 134 -1.70 -2.76 -2.02
N ILE A 135 -0.57 -3.10 -1.40
CA ILE A 135 0.58 -3.72 -2.07
C ILE A 135 0.23 -5.11 -2.64
N GLU A 136 -0.50 -5.94 -1.88
CA GLU A 136 -1.03 -7.22 -2.37
C GLU A 136 -1.99 -7.04 -3.56
N ASN A 137 -2.81 -5.99 -3.55
CA ASN A 137 -3.71 -5.70 -4.65
C ASN A 137 -2.99 -5.24 -5.92
N LEU A 138 -1.87 -4.52 -5.78
CA LEU A 138 -0.99 -4.17 -6.90
C LEU A 138 -0.36 -5.42 -7.54
N VAL A 139 0.20 -6.33 -6.74
CA VAL A 139 0.81 -7.56 -7.28
C VAL A 139 -0.21 -8.37 -8.08
N TYR A 140 -1.37 -8.61 -7.50
CA TYR A 140 -2.41 -9.38 -8.17
C TYR A 140 -2.89 -8.71 -9.45
N LEU A 141 -3.03 -7.38 -9.48
CA LEU A 141 -3.38 -6.66 -10.70
C LEU A 141 -2.36 -6.95 -11.82
N ALA A 142 -1.07 -6.97 -11.49
CA ALA A 142 -0.01 -7.32 -12.44
C ALA A 142 -0.03 -8.81 -12.82
N GLU A 143 -0.32 -9.72 -11.88
CA GLU A 143 -0.50 -11.14 -12.15
C GLU A 143 -1.68 -11.39 -13.12
N THR A 144 -2.79 -10.67 -12.94
CA THR A 144 -3.99 -10.76 -13.78
C THR A 144 -3.81 -10.16 -15.17
N LEU A 145 -3.02 -9.11 -15.33
CA LEU A 145 -2.96 -8.36 -16.60
C LEU A 145 -1.73 -8.62 -17.45
N ILE A 146 -0.60 -9.06 -16.86
CA ILE A 146 0.69 -9.07 -17.57
C ILE A 146 1.44 -10.39 -17.49
N ARG A 147 0.98 -11.32 -16.63
CA ARG A 147 1.48 -12.68 -16.42
C ARG A 147 2.86 -13.00 -17.00
N LYS A 148 3.89 -12.82 -16.18
CA LYS A 148 5.21 -13.45 -16.39
C LYS A 148 5.81 -14.07 -15.13
N VAL A 149 5.12 -14.02 -14.00
CA VAL A 149 5.58 -14.60 -12.72
C VAL A 149 4.45 -15.42 -12.15
N VAL A 150 4.44 -16.74 -12.42
CA VAL A 150 3.51 -17.66 -11.79
C VAL A 150 4.18 -19.02 -11.59
N VAL A 151 4.37 -19.44 -10.34
CA VAL A 151 4.65 -20.83 -9.97
C VAL A 151 3.34 -21.40 -9.42
N HIS A 152 2.64 -22.24 -10.19
CA HIS A 152 1.40 -22.88 -9.71
C HIS A 152 1.44 -24.40 -9.86
N LEU A 153 0.95 -25.05 -8.79
CA LEU A 153 0.61 -26.47 -8.76
C LEU A 153 -0.91 -26.59 -8.96
N LYS A 154 -1.34 -27.60 -9.71
CA LYS A 154 -2.76 -27.90 -9.99
C LYS A 154 -3.54 -28.10 -8.67
N ASN A 155 -4.77 -27.58 -8.59
CA ASN A 155 -5.76 -27.80 -7.50
C ASN A 155 -5.53 -27.10 -6.16
N LYS A 156 -4.73 -26.02 -6.09
CA LYS A 156 -4.69 -25.15 -4.90
C LYS A 156 -4.94 -23.70 -5.33
N GLN A 157 -5.85 -23.00 -4.64
CA GLN A 157 -5.91 -21.55 -4.77
C GLN A 157 -4.57 -20.96 -4.32
N PRO A 158 -3.84 -20.25 -5.19
CA PRO A 158 -2.54 -19.74 -4.82
C PRO A 158 -2.71 -18.60 -3.82
N PRO A 159 -1.94 -18.57 -2.72
CA PRO A 159 -1.76 -17.32 -2.00
C PRO A 159 -1.09 -16.33 -2.94
N SER A 160 -1.60 -15.08 -2.99
CA SER A 160 -0.97 -14.02 -3.79
C SER A 160 0.50 -13.88 -3.39
N ILE A 161 1.38 -13.78 -4.39
CA ILE A 161 2.81 -13.63 -4.15
C ILE A 161 3.01 -12.25 -3.49
N ILE A 162 3.70 -12.20 -2.35
CA ILE A 162 4.05 -10.91 -1.73
C ILE A 162 4.95 -10.10 -2.69
N MET A 163 4.84 -8.77 -2.69
CA MET A 163 5.59 -7.90 -3.61
C MET A 163 7.10 -8.21 -3.65
N GLN A 164 7.72 -8.54 -2.51
CA GLN A 164 9.13 -8.96 -2.46
C GLN A 164 9.42 -10.19 -3.32
N ASN A 165 8.57 -11.22 -3.23
CA ASN A 165 8.72 -12.43 -4.01
C ASN A 165 8.43 -12.18 -5.50
N TYR A 166 7.50 -11.27 -5.81
CA TYR A 166 7.21 -10.86 -7.19
C TYR A 166 8.43 -10.17 -7.81
N VAL A 167 9.04 -9.21 -7.11
CA VAL A 167 10.26 -8.52 -7.54
C VAL A 167 11.43 -9.50 -7.69
N ALA A 168 11.67 -10.36 -6.69
CA ALA A 168 12.76 -11.34 -6.75
C ALA A 168 12.62 -12.31 -7.92
N THR A 169 11.40 -12.79 -8.18
CA THR A 169 11.14 -13.70 -9.31
C THR A 169 11.33 -12.98 -10.64
N LEU A 170 10.88 -11.73 -10.74
CA LEU A 170 11.10 -10.90 -11.91
C LEU A 170 12.60 -10.72 -12.21
N GLU A 171 13.40 -10.40 -11.20
CA GLU A 171 14.86 -10.26 -11.33
C GLU A 171 15.51 -11.56 -11.85
N ILE A 172 15.09 -12.72 -11.35
CA ILE A 172 15.58 -14.03 -11.81
C ILE A 172 15.24 -14.25 -13.29
N LEU A 173 14.00 -13.98 -13.69
CA LEU A 173 13.57 -14.18 -15.08
C LEU A 173 14.32 -13.28 -16.07
N LEU A 174 14.60 -12.03 -15.67
CA LEU A 174 15.42 -11.10 -16.46
C LEU A 174 16.87 -11.62 -16.56
N LYS A 175 17.46 -12.05 -15.44
CA LYS A 175 18.83 -12.58 -15.39
C LYS A 175 19.01 -13.83 -16.25
N LEU A 176 18.01 -14.71 -16.27
CA LEU A 176 17.99 -15.94 -17.07
C LEU A 176 17.55 -15.71 -18.52
N GLN A 177 17.31 -14.45 -18.93
CA GLN A 177 16.85 -14.07 -20.27
C GLN A 177 15.50 -14.69 -20.67
N TYR A 178 14.70 -15.16 -19.70
CA TYR A 178 13.31 -15.56 -19.93
C TYR A 178 12.37 -14.35 -20.08
N ARG A 179 12.84 -13.14 -19.76
CA ARG A 179 12.11 -11.89 -19.94
C ARG A 179 13.07 -10.77 -20.36
N SER A 180 12.59 -9.86 -21.19
CA SER A 180 13.26 -8.60 -21.52
C SER A 180 12.86 -7.49 -20.54
N ILE A 181 13.71 -6.47 -20.40
CA ILE A 181 13.35 -5.27 -19.65
C ILE A 181 12.12 -4.64 -20.30
N ASP A 182 11.11 -4.37 -19.47
CA ASP A 182 9.83 -3.76 -19.83
C ASP A 182 9.41 -2.69 -18.80
N PRO A 183 8.34 -1.92 -19.07
CA PRO A 183 7.92 -0.82 -18.21
C PRO A 183 7.71 -1.22 -16.75
N ILE A 184 7.15 -2.42 -16.48
CA ILE A 184 6.98 -2.91 -15.10
C ILE A 184 8.31 -3.18 -14.43
N SER A 185 9.23 -3.89 -15.10
CA SER A 185 10.54 -4.15 -14.50
C SER A 185 11.30 -2.86 -14.21
N THR A 186 11.15 -1.85 -15.06
CA THR A 186 11.74 -0.52 -14.87
C THR A 186 11.11 0.19 -13.66
N CYS A 187 9.78 0.18 -13.57
CA CYS A 187 9.04 0.71 -12.42
C CYS A 187 9.45 0.01 -11.12
N LEU A 188 9.43 -1.32 -11.05
CA LEU A 188 9.78 -2.02 -9.82
C LEU A 188 11.24 -1.81 -9.41
N SER A 189 12.14 -1.65 -10.38
CA SER A 189 13.55 -1.33 -10.11
C SER A 189 13.70 0.07 -9.52
N SER A 190 12.93 1.07 -9.96
CA SER A 190 13.02 2.43 -9.40
C SER A 190 12.55 2.50 -7.95
N TYR A 191 11.65 1.59 -7.53
CA TYR A 191 11.17 1.48 -6.14
C TYR A 191 11.95 0.46 -5.30
N LYS A 192 13.05 -0.11 -5.81
CA LYS A 192 13.85 -1.13 -5.08
C LYS A 192 14.28 -0.66 -3.69
N THR A 193 14.78 0.57 -3.57
CA THR A 193 15.18 1.15 -2.27
C THR A 193 14.04 1.19 -1.27
N PHE A 194 12.83 1.52 -1.71
CA PHE A 194 11.64 1.50 -0.86
C PHE A 194 11.30 0.07 -0.44
N PHE A 195 11.31 -0.87 -1.39
CA PHE A 195 11.00 -2.27 -1.12
C PHE A 195 11.98 -2.91 -0.14
N ASP A 196 13.28 -2.70 -0.35
CA ASP A 196 14.33 -3.27 0.51
C ASP A 196 14.29 -2.66 1.91
N LYS A 197 13.95 -1.36 2.04
CA LYS A 197 13.93 -0.65 3.33
C LYS A 197 12.68 -0.93 4.16
N TYR A 198 11.49 -0.85 3.57
CA TYR A 198 10.23 -0.78 4.35
C TYR A 198 9.38 -2.05 4.30
N LEU A 199 9.41 -2.84 3.20
CA LEU A 199 8.59 -4.05 3.11
C LEU A 199 8.89 -5.11 4.18
N PRO A 200 10.15 -5.37 4.59
CA PRO A 200 10.41 -6.36 5.64
C PRO A 200 9.64 -6.03 6.94
N THR A 201 9.67 -4.77 7.34
CA THR A 201 8.95 -4.28 8.53
C THR A 201 7.45 -4.35 8.33
N ILE A 202 6.91 -3.85 7.21
CA ILE A 202 5.47 -3.93 6.91
C ILE A 202 4.97 -5.38 6.99
N ASN A 203 5.71 -6.32 6.39
CA ASN A 203 5.36 -7.74 6.37
C ASN A 203 5.40 -8.37 7.76
N ALA A 204 6.42 -8.07 8.56
CA ALA A 204 6.54 -8.58 9.93
C ALA A 204 5.36 -8.12 10.80
N TYR A 205 5.05 -6.82 10.79
CA TYR A 205 3.92 -6.25 11.53
C TYR A 205 2.58 -6.80 11.03
N ARG A 206 2.35 -6.84 9.71
CA ARG A 206 1.13 -7.42 9.12
C ARG A 206 0.90 -8.87 9.57
N ASN A 207 1.94 -9.69 9.55
CA ASN A 207 1.84 -11.08 10.00
C ASN A 207 1.56 -11.19 11.50
N ALA A 208 2.18 -10.35 12.33
CA ALA A 208 1.88 -10.30 13.76
C ALA A 208 0.38 -9.98 13.99
N TYR A 209 -0.12 -8.93 13.34
CA TYR A 209 -1.51 -8.47 13.51
C TYR A 209 -2.55 -9.48 13.02
N ILE A 210 -2.33 -10.16 11.90
CA ILE A 210 -3.26 -11.17 11.37
C ILE A 210 -3.33 -12.41 12.25
N HIS A 211 -2.21 -12.81 12.87
CA HIS A 211 -2.15 -13.99 13.72
C HIS A 211 -2.46 -13.71 15.20
N GLY A 212 -2.95 -12.51 15.52
CA GLY A 212 -3.33 -12.12 16.88
C GLY A 212 -2.14 -11.87 17.81
N TYR A 213 -0.91 -11.82 17.29
CA TYR A 213 0.26 -11.39 18.05
C TYR A 213 0.23 -9.87 18.18
N ARG A 214 0.37 -9.38 19.43
CA ARG A 214 0.47 -7.94 19.68
C ARG A 214 1.88 -7.46 19.34
N ALA A 215 2.07 -6.95 18.13
CA ALA A 215 3.17 -6.04 17.85
C ALA A 215 2.78 -4.64 18.32
N LYS A 216 3.57 -4.04 19.20
CA LYS A 216 3.25 -2.72 19.76
C LYS A 216 4.17 -1.65 19.19
N LEU A 217 3.78 -0.41 19.42
CA LEU A 217 4.70 0.71 19.39
C LEU A 217 5.29 0.85 20.79
N MET A 218 6.44 1.50 20.90
CA MET A 218 7.14 1.67 22.16
C MET A 218 7.53 3.14 22.39
N ALA A 219 7.55 3.54 23.65
CA ALA A 219 8.18 4.78 24.06
C ALA A 219 9.69 4.60 24.11
N PHE A 220 10.44 5.47 23.42
CA PHE A 220 11.89 5.58 23.55
C PHE A 220 12.30 7.03 23.72
N GLY A 221 12.76 7.39 24.91
CA GLY A 221 13.01 8.79 25.26
C GLY A 221 11.73 9.62 25.12
N SER A 222 11.79 10.69 24.31
CA SER A 222 10.66 11.56 24.00
C SER A 222 9.87 11.16 22.74
N GLU A 223 10.21 10.03 22.12
CA GLU A 223 9.65 9.63 20.83
C GLU A 223 8.86 8.31 20.93
N TYR A 224 7.86 8.18 20.07
CA TYR A 224 7.03 6.98 19.95
C TYR A 224 7.44 6.23 18.68
N MET A 225 7.88 4.99 18.86
CA MET A 225 8.73 4.25 17.93
C MET A 225 8.15 2.88 17.60
N LEU A 226 8.62 2.29 16.50
CA LEU A 226 8.42 0.87 16.21
C LEU A 226 9.20 0.01 17.23
N ASP A 227 8.50 -0.90 17.91
CA ASP A 227 9.08 -1.82 18.90
C ASP A 227 10.04 -2.87 18.31
N SER A 228 9.71 -3.39 17.13
CA SER A 228 10.48 -4.46 16.49
C SER A 228 10.52 -4.30 14.97
N PRO A 229 11.12 -3.22 14.44
CA PRO A 229 11.37 -3.06 13.02
C PRO A 229 12.33 -4.15 12.50
N MET A 230 12.15 -4.52 11.25
CA MET A 230 13.06 -5.44 10.56
C MET A 230 14.16 -4.67 9.85
N ALA A 231 15.35 -5.28 9.73
CA ALA A 231 16.45 -4.72 8.96
C ALA A 231 16.00 -4.36 7.52
N PRO A 232 16.48 -3.24 6.96
CA PRO A 232 17.55 -2.36 7.47
C PRO A 232 17.10 -1.30 8.49
N ILE A 233 15.81 -1.19 8.83
CA ILE A 233 15.36 -0.25 9.86
C ILE A 233 15.80 -0.77 11.22
N GLN A 234 16.51 0.05 11.98
CA GLN A 234 16.98 -0.28 13.31
C GLN A 234 16.10 0.38 14.37
N ILE A 235 15.94 -0.31 15.50
CA ILE A 235 15.26 0.23 16.69
C ILE A 235 15.96 1.55 17.10
N ASN A 236 15.19 2.52 17.60
CA ASN A 236 15.66 3.82 18.09
C ASN A 236 16.33 4.70 17.03
N THR A 237 16.09 4.45 15.75
CA THR A 237 16.49 5.37 14.67
C THR A 237 15.31 6.25 14.24
N LEU A 238 15.59 7.38 13.59
CA LEU A 238 14.55 8.28 13.10
C LEU A 238 13.57 7.59 12.15
N ASP A 239 14.05 6.63 11.36
CA ASP A 239 13.23 5.82 10.45
C ASP A 239 12.26 4.88 11.19
N ALA A 240 12.51 4.59 12.47
CA ALA A 240 11.61 3.82 13.33
C ALA A 240 10.60 4.71 14.07
N ARG A 241 10.63 6.05 13.92
CA ARG A 241 9.63 6.92 14.54
C ARG A 241 8.30 6.79 13.80
N VAL A 242 7.19 6.63 14.53
CA VAL A 242 5.91 6.21 13.94
C VAL A 242 5.40 7.16 12.84
N ASP A 243 5.54 8.47 13.03
CA ASP A 243 5.16 9.51 12.08
C ASP A 243 6.07 9.50 10.84
N ILE A 244 7.39 9.42 11.04
CA ILE A 244 8.39 9.38 9.96
C ILE A 244 8.23 8.13 9.11
N PHE A 245 8.11 6.97 9.75
CA PHE A 245 7.88 5.70 9.07
C PHE A 245 6.59 5.74 8.24
N SER A 246 5.47 6.15 8.85
CA SER A 246 4.17 6.14 8.20
C SER A 246 4.11 7.15 7.04
N LEU A 247 4.73 8.32 7.20
CA LEU A 247 4.86 9.32 6.13
C LEU A 247 5.68 8.80 4.96
N ALA A 248 6.85 8.20 5.24
CA ALA A 248 7.71 7.65 4.21
C ALA A 248 6.99 6.54 3.43
N VAL A 249 6.26 5.66 4.12
CA VAL A 249 5.47 4.60 3.50
C VAL A 249 4.36 5.16 2.62
N ILE A 250 3.55 6.12 3.10
CA ILE A 250 2.48 6.72 2.31
C ILE A 250 3.02 7.40 1.05
N ASN A 251 4.08 8.20 1.19
CA ASN A 251 4.62 8.93 0.04
C ASN A 251 5.15 7.98 -1.03
N ASN A 252 5.88 6.93 -0.65
CA ASN A 252 6.39 5.94 -1.60
C ASN A 252 5.27 5.12 -2.23
N VAL A 253 4.27 4.68 -1.45
CA VAL A 253 3.14 3.90 -1.98
C VAL A 253 2.26 4.75 -2.89
N ARG A 254 2.05 6.04 -2.60
CA ARG A 254 1.33 6.96 -3.49
C ARG A 254 1.95 6.99 -4.87
N SER A 255 3.26 7.26 -4.94
CA SER A 255 4.00 7.34 -6.20
C SER A 255 4.05 5.98 -6.90
N LEU A 256 4.24 4.90 -6.14
CA LEU A 256 4.23 3.54 -6.67
C LEU A 256 2.90 3.21 -7.35
N ILE A 257 1.74 3.52 -6.76
CA ILE A 257 0.43 3.22 -7.38
C ILE A 257 0.33 3.89 -8.76
N THR A 258 0.63 5.18 -8.84
CA THR A 258 0.59 5.96 -10.09
C THR A 258 1.53 5.37 -11.13
N ASP A 259 2.81 5.18 -10.78
CA ASP A 259 3.82 4.68 -11.72
C ASP A 259 3.54 3.25 -12.16
N PHE A 260 3.04 2.42 -11.24
CA PHE A 260 2.73 1.02 -11.53
C PHE A 260 1.53 0.88 -12.45
N PHE A 261 0.46 1.67 -12.25
CA PHE A 261 -0.69 1.70 -13.18
C PHE A 261 -0.27 2.16 -14.58
N ASN A 262 0.58 3.17 -14.67
CA ASN A 262 1.13 3.65 -15.94
C ASN A 262 2.00 2.58 -16.62
N ALA A 263 2.87 1.90 -15.86
CA ALA A 263 3.72 0.83 -16.35
C ALA A 263 2.91 -0.36 -16.88
N ILE A 264 1.83 -0.74 -16.18
CA ILE A 264 0.90 -1.78 -16.65
C ILE A 264 0.25 -1.33 -17.96
N THR A 265 -0.33 -0.12 -17.99
CA THR A 265 -0.99 0.44 -19.19
C THR A 265 -0.05 0.43 -20.40
N GLN A 266 1.18 0.90 -20.25
CA GLN A 266 2.16 0.93 -21.33
C GLN A 266 2.52 -0.48 -21.82
N THR A 267 2.64 -1.44 -20.91
CA THR A 267 2.95 -2.83 -21.25
C THR A 267 1.81 -3.47 -22.04
N ILE A 268 0.55 -3.19 -21.69
CA ILE A 268 -0.61 -3.70 -22.44
C ILE A 268 -0.69 -3.03 -23.81
N ASN A 269 -0.53 -1.70 -23.87
CA ASN A 269 -0.58 -0.94 -25.13
C ASN A 269 0.43 -1.47 -26.15
N THR A 270 1.68 -1.66 -25.73
CA THR A 270 2.77 -2.14 -26.59
C THR A 270 2.66 -3.63 -26.98
N ALA A 271 1.85 -4.42 -26.28
CA ALA A 271 1.68 -5.83 -26.58
C ALA A 271 0.61 -6.07 -27.66
N THR A 272 0.79 -7.09 -28.50
CA THR A 272 -0.23 -7.45 -29.51
C THR A 272 -1.49 -8.05 -28.89
N HIS A 273 -1.36 -8.67 -27.71
CA HIS A 273 -2.46 -9.21 -26.90
C HIS A 273 -2.29 -8.71 -25.46
N VAL A 274 -3.34 -8.79 -24.63
CA VAL A 274 -3.14 -8.65 -23.17
C VAL A 274 -2.10 -9.70 -22.75
N PRO A 275 -0.98 -9.33 -22.10
CA PRO A 275 0.09 -10.29 -21.82
C PRO A 275 -0.25 -11.35 -20.78
N ALA A 276 -1.41 -11.24 -20.12
CA ALA A 276 -1.95 -12.20 -19.16
C ALA A 276 -2.20 -13.59 -19.72
#